data_AF-A0A914VU76-F1
#
_entry.id   AF-A0A914VU76-F1
#
_cell.length_a   1.000
_cell.length_b   1.000
_cell.length_c   1.000
_cell.angle_alpha   90.00
_cell.angle_beta   90.00
_cell.angle_gamma   90.00
#
_symmetry.space_group_name_H-M   'P 1'
#
loop_
_entity.id
_entity.type
_entity.pdbx_description
1 polymer ?
#
loop_
_entity_poly.entity_id
_entity_poly.type
_entity_poly.pdbx_seq_one_letter_code
_entity_poly.pdbx_strand_id
1 'polypeptide(L)'
;MIALFTLFVLLAFSSATSVRYEADWKSLDTRPTPDWFDNGKFGIFIHWGIFSVPSIDFDHNNHSEWFWSFWKINQSPKYVDFMNKNYKPGFSYADFGPQFTCELFEPDQWADIFKHAGAKYIVLTAKHHEGFTLWPSNYSWNWNAVDVGAHRDLAGELKAAVDRVGGVRFGMYFSQFEWFNPLHIEDLKRKPPTRNYPNMVSYPQMIEFVNNYKPELIWSDGDWAGDADYWRSTEFLQWLFNESPVKDSIAVNDRWGSGTWGRHGGYWNVMDHYDPGHLVGHKWENCFNLDRYSWGYRRTMTSSDVRTMLELINELARTIACGGNLLLNIGPTADGRIVAAFELRLRQLGRWLQTNGEGVYGTKPWIYQNDSNIW
;
A
#
# COMPACT_ATOMS: atom_id res chain seq x y z
N MET A 1 61.62 -32.29 -23.30
CA MET A 1 61.35 -31.60 -22.01
C MET A 1 60.49 -30.39 -22.35
N ILE A 2 59.16 -30.57 -22.42
CA ILE A 2 58.17 -30.41 -21.34
C ILE A 2 58.23 -29.02 -20.70
N ALA A 3 57.21 -28.20 -20.97
CA ALA A 3 56.37 -27.57 -19.94
C ALA A 3 55.17 -26.86 -20.60
N LEU A 4 54.01 -27.55 -20.65
CA LEU A 4 52.72 -26.88 -20.79
C LEU A 4 52.32 -26.36 -19.41
N PHE A 5 52.14 -25.05 -19.27
CA PHE A 5 51.55 -24.43 -18.08
C PHE A 5 50.04 -24.40 -18.25
N THR A 6 49.34 -25.31 -17.56
CA THR A 6 47.87 -25.29 -17.46
C THR A 6 47.48 -24.31 -16.36
N LEU A 7 46.85 -23.19 -16.75
CA LEU A 7 46.31 -22.20 -15.81
C LEU A 7 45.01 -22.74 -15.21
N PHE A 8 45.06 -23.23 -13.96
CA PHE A 8 43.87 -23.56 -13.19
C PHE A 8 43.24 -22.26 -12.68
N VAL A 9 42.12 -21.84 -13.29
CA VAL A 9 41.25 -20.80 -12.72
C VAL A 9 40.44 -21.46 -11.61
N LEU A 10 40.84 -21.22 -10.36
CA LEU A 10 40.04 -21.52 -9.18
C LEU A 10 38.82 -20.60 -9.17
N LEU A 11 37.67 -21.12 -9.62
CA LEU A 11 36.36 -20.54 -9.35
C LEU A 11 36.12 -20.61 -7.84
N ALA A 12 36.39 -19.50 -7.14
CA ALA A 12 35.94 -19.31 -5.79
C ALA A 12 34.40 -19.23 -5.82
N PHE A 13 33.74 -20.34 -5.52
CA PHE A 13 32.34 -20.30 -5.14
C PHE A 13 32.26 -19.51 -3.83
N SER A 14 31.90 -18.24 -3.93
CA SER A 14 31.34 -17.49 -2.81
C SER A 14 30.08 -18.24 -2.39
N SER A 15 30.19 -19.08 -1.37
CA SER A 15 29.06 -19.52 -0.59
C SER A 15 28.50 -18.26 0.09
N ALA A 16 27.63 -17.55 -0.61
CA ALA A 16 26.81 -16.51 0.00
C ALA A 16 26.02 -17.20 1.12
N THR A 17 26.48 -17.03 2.36
CA THR A 17 25.72 -17.45 3.53
C THR A 17 24.46 -16.60 3.53
N SER A 18 23.36 -17.14 3.02
CA SER A 18 22.06 -16.49 3.12
C SER A 18 21.77 -16.30 4.61
N VAL A 19 21.72 -15.05 5.05
CA VAL A 19 21.28 -14.72 6.42
C VAL A 19 19.88 -15.31 6.56
N ARG A 20 19.71 -16.19 7.54
CA ARG A 20 18.42 -16.78 7.84
C ARG A 20 17.82 -16.02 9.02
N TYR A 21 16.57 -15.62 8.87
CA TYR A 21 15.81 -14.91 9.88
C TYR A 21 15.00 -15.89 10.73
N GLU A 22 14.89 -15.60 12.02
CA GLU A 22 14.00 -16.28 12.97
C GLU A 22 12.66 -15.52 13.06
N ALA A 23 11.59 -16.19 13.48
CA ALA A 23 10.25 -15.60 13.63
C ALA A 23 10.12 -14.73 14.90
N ASP A 24 11.08 -13.84 15.11
CA ASP A 24 11.14 -12.90 16.23
C ASP A 24 11.71 -11.55 15.79
N TRP A 25 11.28 -10.47 16.45
CA TRP A 25 11.67 -9.12 16.08
C TRP A 25 13.18 -8.86 16.19
N LYS A 26 13.86 -9.49 17.15
CA LYS A 26 15.32 -9.31 17.30
C LYS A 26 16.06 -9.83 16.08
N SER A 27 15.57 -10.89 15.42
CA SER A 27 16.11 -11.37 14.16
C SER A 27 15.60 -10.55 12.97
N LEU A 28 14.28 -10.36 12.86
CA LEU A 28 13.65 -9.72 11.69
C LEU A 28 14.11 -8.27 11.49
N ASP A 29 14.27 -7.49 12.57
CA ASP A 29 14.67 -6.08 12.49
C ASP A 29 16.16 -5.90 12.11
N THR A 30 16.94 -7.00 12.02
CA THR A 30 18.29 -6.94 11.47
C THR A 30 18.32 -6.87 9.95
N ARG A 31 17.18 -7.12 9.28
CA ARG A 31 17.11 -7.05 7.83
C ARG A 31 17.21 -5.59 7.37
N PRO A 32 18.18 -5.24 6.51
CA PRO A 32 18.28 -3.88 6.01
C PRO A 32 17.10 -3.53 5.10
N THR A 33 16.70 -2.26 5.12
CA THR A 33 15.80 -1.70 4.12
C THR A 33 16.47 -1.79 2.74
N PRO A 34 15.78 -2.25 1.68
CA PRO A 34 16.37 -2.34 0.35
C PRO A 34 16.80 -0.96 -0.20
N ASP A 35 17.98 -0.88 -0.82
CA ASP A 35 18.53 0.37 -1.36
C ASP A 35 17.59 1.07 -2.35
N TRP A 36 16.85 0.31 -3.15
CA TRP A 36 15.93 0.90 -4.11
C TRP A 36 14.83 1.71 -3.41
N PHE A 37 14.40 1.29 -2.22
CA PHE A 37 13.35 1.97 -1.47
C PHE A 37 13.91 3.25 -0.89
N ASP A 38 15.08 3.22 -0.25
CA ASP A 38 15.70 4.43 0.26
C ASP A 38 16.01 5.44 -0.85
N ASN A 39 16.50 4.99 -2.01
CA ASN A 39 16.81 5.87 -3.13
C ASN A 39 15.59 6.36 -3.91
N GLY A 40 14.45 5.67 -3.78
CA GLY A 40 13.24 5.89 -4.57
C GLY A 40 12.51 7.19 -4.27
N LYS A 41 12.48 7.61 -3.00
CA LYS A 41 11.91 8.86 -2.43
C LYS A 41 10.43 9.15 -2.68
N PHE A 42 9.85 8.73 -3.80
CA PHE A 42 8.49 9.06 -4.19
C PHE A 42 7.78 7.83 -4.77
N GLY A 43 6.61 7.53 -4.21
CA GLY A 43 5.70 6.50 -4.69
C GLY A 43 4.24 6.97 -4.77
N ILE A 44 3.39 6.16 -5.38
CA ILE A 44 1.95 6.43 -5.49
C ILE A 44 1.15 5.36 -4.77
N PHE A 45 0.29 5.78 -3.84
CA PHE A 45 -0.70 4.92 -3.19
C PHE A 45 -2.00 4.93 -4.00
N ILE A 46 -2.68 3.80 -4.07
CA ILE A 46 -3.93 3.66 -4.82
C ILE A 46 -4.96 2.98 -3.94
N HIS A 47 -5.93 3.74 -3.44
CA HIS A 47 -7.10 3.20 -2.72
C HIS A 47 -8.27 2.99 -3.66
N TRP A 48 -8.51 1.74 -4.01
CA TRP A 48 -9.52 1.32 -4.96
C TRP A 48 -10.19 0.02 -4.51
N GLY A 49 -11.51 0.00 -4.53
CA GLY A 49 -12.33 -1.11 -4.03
C GLY A 49 -13.81 -0.83 -4.21
N ILE A 50 -14.68 -1.66 -3.63
CA ILE A 50 -16.13 -1.52 -3.78
C ILE A 50 -16.61 -0.17 -3.23
N PHE A 51 -15.94 0.37 -2.22
CA PHE A 51 -16.24 1.70 -1.68
C PHE A 51 -16.14 2.83 -2.73
N SER A 52 -15.42 2.62 -3.83
CA SER A 52 -15.39 3.55 -4.97
C SER A 52 -16.72 3.61 -5.72
N VAL A 53 -17.69 2.71 -5.47
CA VAL A 53 -19.05 2.74 -6.05
C VAL A 53 -19.95 3.78 -5.37
N PRO A 54 -20.18 3.74 -4.05
CA PRO A 54 -20.89 4.84 -3.39
C PRO A 54 -20.09 6.15 -3.48
N SER A 55 -18.76 6.10 -3.30
CA SER A 55 -17.85 7.25 -3.41
C SER A 55 -18.22 8.44 -2.50
N ILE A 56 -18.67 8.20 -1.27
CA ILE A 56 -19.18 9.25 -0.38
C ILE A 56 -18.32 9.42 0.86
N ASP A 57 -17.98 10.68 1.17
CA ASP A 57 -17.68 11.17 2.52
C ASP A 57 -18.56 12.41 2.77
N PHE A 58 -19.19 12.47 3.94
CA PHE A 58 -20.08 13.56 4.36
C PHE A 58 -19.45 14.55 5.35
N ASP A 59 -18.29 14.22 5.91
CA ASP A 59 -17.72 14.94 7.05
C ASP A 59 -16.30 15.47 6.76
N HIS A 60 -15.83 15.31 5.52
CA HIS A 60 -14.52 15.80 5.05
C HIS A 60 -13.37 15.40 5.98
N ASN A 61 -13.42 14.17 6.49
CA ASN A 61 -12.49 13.60 7.47
C ASN A 61 -12.78 12.12 7.75
N ASN A 62 -13.86 11.56 7.20
CA ASN A 62 -14.26 10.20 7.48
C ASN A 62 -13.73 9.21 6.45
N HIS A 63 -13.16 9.70 5.33
CA HIS A 63 -12.61 8.91 4.24
C HIS A 63 -13.63 7.95 3.57
N SER A 64 -13.75 8.02 2.25
CA SER A 64 -14.82 7.27 1.55
C SER A 64 -14.68 5.75 1.63
N GLU A 65 -13.46 5.24 1.79
CA GLU A 65 -13.22 3.81 1.92
C GLU A 65 -13.78 3.20 3.21
N TRP A 66 -14.09 4.04 4.21
CA TRP A 66 -14.75 3.66 5.47
C TRP A 66 -16.29 3.67 5.41
N PHE A 67 -16.88 3.90 4.25
CA PHE A 67 -18.34 4.01 4.07
C PHE A 67 -19.12 2.88 4.75
N TRP A 68 -18.67 1.63 4.63
CA TRP A 68 -19.35 0.48 5.23
C TRP A 68 -19.36 0.55 6.76
N SER A 69 -18.25 0.93 7.39
CA SER A 69 -18.17 1.14 8.84
C SER A 69 -19.13 2.23 9.29
N PHE A 70 -19.09 3.41 8.66
CA PHE A 70 -19.96 4.52 9.05
C PHE A 70 -21.44 4.19 8.90
N TRP A 71 -21.80 3.40 7.88
CA TRP A 71 -23.17 2.96 7.68
C TRP A 71 -23.62 1.88 8.68
N LYS A 72 -22.78 0.87 8.96
CA LYS A 72 -23.21 -0.33 9.70
C LYS A 72 -22.69 -0.43 11.12
N ILE A 73 -21.45 -0.02 11.39
CA ILE A 73 -20.82 -0.08 12.71
C ILE A 73 -21.18 1.19 13.50
N ASN A 74 -20.83 2.36 12.97
CA ASN A 74 -21.07 3.63 13.65
C ASN A 74 -22.54 4.06 13.56
N GLN A 75 -23.26 3.60 12.53
CA GLN A 75 -24.64 3.98 12.22
C GLN A 75 -24.83 5.51 12.15
N SER A 76 -23.86 6.21 11.54
CA SER A 76 -23.88 7.67 11.42
C SER A 76 -25.14 8.13 10.67
N PRO A 77 -25.96 9.05 11.21
CA PRO A 77 -27.25 9.42 10.63
C PRO A 77 -27.18 9.82 9.15
N LYS A 78 -26.17 10.62 8.76
CA LYS A 78 -25.99 11.04 7.36
C LYS A 78 -25.83 9.86 6.39
N TYR A 79 -25.10 8.82 6.80
CA TYR A 79 -24.87 7.62 5.97
C TYR A 79 -26.10 6.74 5.92
N VAL A 80 -26.80 6.56 7.05
CA VAL A 80 -28.06 5.81 7.13
C VAL A 80 -29.15 6.49 6.30
N ASP A 81 -29.31 7.80 6.43
CA ASP A 81 -30.28 8.60 5.67
C ASP A 81 -29.98 8.58 4.17
N PHE A 82 -28.69 8.70 3.81
CA PHE A 82 -28.27 8.57 2.42
C PHE A 82 -28.65 7.19 1.86
N MET A 83 -28.43 6.11 2.61
CA MET A 83 -28.80 4.77 2.16
C MET A 83 -30.32 4.60 2.05
N ASN A 84 -31.09 5.07 3.03
CA ASN A 84 -32.55 5.00 3.03
C ASN A 84 -33.19 5.83 1.90
N LYS A 85 -32.58 6.97 1.54
CA LYS A 85 -33.11 7.87 0.51
C LYS A 85 -32.78 7.42 -0.91
N ASN A 86 -31.61 6.81 -1.13
CA ASN A 86 -31.08 6.57 -2.48
C ASN A 86 -31.08 5.10 -2.89
N TYR A 87 -31.31 4.16 -1.98
CA TYR A 87 -31.29 2.73 -2.27
C TYR A 87 -32.56 2.04 -1.76
N LYS A 88 -32.92 0.93 -2.40
CA LYS A 88 -34.11 0.15 -2.05
C LYS A 88 -34.03 -0.37 -0.60
N PRO A 89 -35.18 -0.53 0.10
CA PRO A 89 -35.20 -1.22 1.38
C PRO A 89 -34.53 -2.59 1.30
N GLY A 90 -33.71 -2.92 2.31
CA GLY A 90 -32.96 -4.17 2.35
C GLY A 90 -31.64 -4.18 1.56
N PHE A 91 -31.25 -3.08 0.92
CA PHE A 91 -29.94 -2.98 0.27
C PHE A 91 -28.80 -3.25 1.27
N SER A 92 -27.84 -4.06 0.85
CA SER A 92 -26.65 -4.47 1.59
C SER A 92 -25.39 -3.93 0.92
N TYR A 93 -24.26 -3.94 1.63
CA TYR A 93 -23.01 -3.45 1.04
C TYR A 93 -22.55 -4.32 -0.14
N ALA A 94 -22.81 -5.64 -0.08
CA ALA A 94 -22.51 -6.56 -1.17
C ALA A 94 -23.27 -6.25 -2.47
N ASP A 95 -24.40 -5.55 -2.41
CA ASP A 95 -25.13 -5.12 -3.60
C ASP A 95 -24.37 -4.02 -4.39
N PHE A 96 -23.32 -3.42 -3.82
CA PHE A 96 -22.39 -2.56 -4.57
C PHE A 96 -21.38 -3.37 -5.40
N GLY A 97 -21.09 -4.62 -5.04
CA GLY A 97 -20.09 -5.45 -5.72
C GLY A 97 -20.30 -5.53 -7.24
N PRO A 98 -21.50 -5.92 -7.73
CA PRO A 98 -21.78 -5.97 -9.17
C PRO A 98 -21.69 -4.62 -9.90
N GLN A 99 -21.68 -3.50 -9.17
CA GLN A 99 -21.56 -2.15 -9.74
C GLN A 99 -20.10 -1.68 -9.83
N PHE A 100 -19.16 -2.42 -9.25
CA PHE A 100 -17.72 -2.17 -9.37
C PHE A 100 -17.18 -2.78 -10.66
N THR A 101 -17.65 -2.27 -11.80
CA THR A 101 -17.46 -2.87 -13.14
C THR A 101 -16.11 -2.58 -13.78
N CYS A 102 -15.42 -1.51 -13.36
CA CYS A 102 -14.07 -1.17 -13.84
C CYS A 102 -13.96 -1.11 -15.38
N GLU A 103 -15.03 -0.71 -16.05
CA GLU A 103 -15.19 -0.82 -17.50
C GLU A 103 -14.32 0.15 -18.31
N LEU A 104 -13.79 1.19 -17.66
CA LEU A 104 -12.84 2.16 -18.20
C LEU A 104 -11.44 2.00 -17.56
N PHE A 105 -11.18 0.89 -16.86
CA PHE A 105 -9.87 0.58 -16.32
C PHE A 105 -8.91 0.15 -17.43
N GLU A 106 -7.96 1.04 -17.73
CA GLU A 106 -6.85 0.84 -18.67
C GLU A 106 -5.51 0.78 -17.91
N PRO A 107 -4.97 -0.42 -17.61
CA PRO A 107 -3.79 -0.57 -16.76
C PRO A 107 -2.52 0.07 -17.36
N ASP A 108 -2.36 0.05 -18.69
CA ASP A 108 -1.25 0.70 -19.37
C ASP A 108 -1.33 2.24 -19.25
N GLN A 109 -2.54 2.80 -19.23
CA GLN A 109 -2.73 4.24 -19.00
C GLN A 109 -2.32 4.61 -17.57
N TRP A 110 -2.71 3.81 -16.58
CA TRP A 110 -2.31 4.04 -15.18
C TRP A 110 -0.79 3.96 -15.03
N ALA A 111 -0.16 2.91 -15.58
CA ALA A 111 1.28 2.73 -15.55
C ALA A 111 2.03 3.89 -16.23
N ASP A 112 1.51 4.40 -17.35
CA ASP A 112 2.03 5.62 -18.01
C ASP A 112 1.96 6.84 -17.09
N ILE A 113 0.81 7.07 -16.45
CA ILE A 113 0.61 8.19 -15.53
C ILE A 113 1.60 8.10 -14.37
N PHE A 114 1.77 6.93 -13.76
CA PHE A 114 2.67 6.75 -12.60
C PHE A 114 4.13 6.98 -12.96
N LYS A 115 4.58 6.43 -14.09
CA LYS A 115 5.94 6.67 -14.59
C LYS A 115 6.18 8.14 -14.89
N HIS A 116 5.24 8.79 -15.59
CA HIS A 116 5.34 10.21 -15.92
C HIS A 116 5.13 11.14 -14.74
N ALA A 117 4.58 10.66 -13.63
CA ALA A 117 4.55 11.38 -12.36
C ALA A 117 5.93 11.39 -11.67
N GLY A 118 6.87 10.57 -12.12
CA GLY A 118 8.18 10.39 -11.47
C GLY A 118 8.17 9.39 -10.32
N ALA A 119 7.08 8.64 -10.12
CA ALA A 119 7.05 7.62 -9.06
C ALA A 119 8.09 6.53 -9.33
N LYS A 120 8.75 6.04 -8.28
CA LYS A 120 9.67 4.88 -8.34
C LYS A 120 9.02 3.59 -7.89
N TYR A 121 7.87 3.69 -7.24
CA TYR A 121 7.06 2.55 -6.85
C TYR A 121 5.58 2.96 -6.76
N ILE A 122 4.69 1.98 -6.86
CA ILE A 122 3.29 2.14 -6.48
C ILE A 122 2.91 1.17 -5.38
N VAL A 123 1.81 1.45 -4.68
CA VAL A 123 1.19 0.56 -3.70
C VAL A 123 -0.30 0.49 -4.01
N LEU A 124 -0.76 -0.66 -4.51
CA LEU A 124 -2.19 -0.90 -4.77
C LEU A 124 -2.85 -1.50 -3.54
N THR A 125 -4.02 -0.99 -3.12
CA THR A 125 -4.87 -1.68 -2.13
C THR A 125 -5.36 -3.01 -2.67
N ALA A 126 -4.59 -4.07 -2.46
CA ALA A 126 -4.95 -5.40 -2.89
C ALA A 126 -6.22 -5.86 -2.15
N LYS A 127 -6.26 -5.59 -0.84
CA LYS A 127 -7.41 -5.81 0.04
C LYS A 127 -7.49 -4.70 1.08
N HIS A 128 -8.61 -3.98 1.12
CA HIS A 128 -8.92 -3.02 2.19
C HIS A 128 -9.76 -3.68 3.30
N HIS A 129 -10.14 -2.92 4.32
CA HIS A 129 -10.91 -3.40 5.48
C HIS A 129 -12.26 -4.05 5.14
N GLU A 130 -12.81 -3.77 3.95
CA GLU A 130 -14.01 -4.44 3.43
C GLU A 130 -13.79 -5.90 3.03
N GLY A 131 -12.53 -6.36 2.96
CA GLY A 131 -12.16 -7.74 2.62
C GLY A 131 -12.26 -8.12 1.16
N PHE A 132 -12.70 -7.19 0.30
CA PHE A 132 -12.77 -7.43 -1.13
C PHE A 132 -11.36 -7.42 -1.72
N THR A 133 -11.01 -8.49 -2.42
CA THR A 133 -9.68 -8.65 -3.03
C THR A 133 -9.71 -8.23 -4.51
N LEU A 134 -8.71 -7.45 -4.94
CA LEU A 134 -8.56 -7.03 -6.34
C LEU A 134 -7.91 -8.10 -7.23
N TRP A 135 -7.81 -9.33 -6.73
CA TRP A 135 -7.24 -10.51 -7.38
C TRP A 135 -8.11 -11.74 -7.07
N PRO A 136 -8.05 -12.83 -7.85
CA PRO A 136 -8.87 -14.03 -7.63
C PRO A 136 -8.35 -14.86 -6.44
N SER A 137 -8.54 -14.36 -5.21
CA SER A 137 -8.06 -15.09 -4.04
C SER A 137 -8.87 -16.36 -3.75
N ASN A 138 -8.19 -17.49 -3.55
CA ASN A 138 -8.83 -18.73 -3.10
C ASN A 138 -9.45 -18.62 -1.70
N TYR A 139 -9.09 -17.58 -0.95
CA TYR A 139 -9.52 -17.35 0.43
C TYR A 139 -10.57 -16.23 0.56
N SER A 140 -10.94 -15.61 -0.57
CA SER A 140 -12.05 -14.64 -0.68
C SER A 140 -13.01 -15.05 -1.79
N TRP A 141 -13.37 -16.34 -1.83
CA TRP A 141 -14.31 -16.87 -2.82
C TRP A 141 -15.63 -16.09 -2.82
N ASN A 142 -16.13 -15.70 -4.00
CA ASN A 142 -17.29 -14.83 -4.20
C ASN A 142 -17.19 -13.43 -3.56
N TRP A 143 -16.00 -13.00 -3.15
CA TRP A 143 -15.75 -11.67 -2.60
C TRP A 143 -14.43 -11.11 -3.14
N ASN A 144 -14.29 -11.15 -4.45
CA ASN A 144 -13.14 -10.64 -5.20
C ASN A 144 -13.53 -10.12 -6.59
N ALA A 145 -12.63 -9.35 -7.20
CA ALA A 145 -12.85 -8.66 -8.48
C ALA A 145 -13.07 -9.57 -9.69
N VAL A 146 -12.70 -10.85 -9.61
CA VAL A 146 -12.92 -11.84 -10.68
C VAL A 146 -14.30 -12.48 -10.55
N ASP A 147 -14.71 -12.82 -9.33
CA ASP A 147 -16.00 -13.44 -9.08
C ASP A 147 -17.16 -12.43 -9.14
N VAL A 148 -16.93 -11.17 -8.75
CA VAL A 148 -17.96 -10.14 -8.63
C VAL A 148 -17.51 -8.80 -9.24
N GLY A 149 -18.38 -8.18 -10.04
CA GLY A 149 -18.16 -6.83 -10.57
C GLY A 149 -17.32 -6.84 -11.84
N ALA A 150 -16.02 -6.55 -11.72
CA ALA A 150 -15.14 -6.31 -12.86
C ALA A 150 -14.88 -7.55 -13.72
N HIS A 151 -14.98 -8.76 -13.14
CA HIS A 151 -14.62 -10.02 -13.76
C HIS A 151 -13.20 -10.05 -14.34
N ARG A 152 -12.27 -9.38 -13.63
CA ARG A 152 -10.89 -9.14 -14.05
C ARG A 152 -9.92 -9.29 -12.88
N ASP A 153 -8.73 -9.81 -13.15
CA ASP A 153 -7.62 -9.80 -12.18
C ASP A 153 -6.95 -8.42 -12.22
N LEU A 154 -7.56 -7.46 -11.52
CA LEU A 154 -7.16 -6.05 -11.56
C LEU A 154 -5.72 -5.84 -11.05
N ALA A 155 -5.32 -6.57 -10.00
CA ALA A 155 -3.96 -6.53 -9.47
C ALA A 155 -2.94 -7.09 -10.48
N GLY A 156 -3.26 -8.23 -11.11
CA GLY A 156 -2.40 -8.85 -12.12
C GLY A 156 -2.24 -8.02 -13.38
N GLU A 157 -3.33 -7.44 -13.88
CA GLU A 157 -3.32 -6.57 -15.04
C GLU A 157 -2.49 -5.29 -14.79
N LEU A 158 -2.65 -4.66 -13.61
CA LEU A 158 -1.85 -3.49 -13.26
C LEU A 158 -0.37 -3.83 -13.08
N LYS A 159 -0.05 -4.96 -12.43
CA LYS A 159 1.33 -5.44 -12.30
C LYS A 159 1.97 -5.63 -13.67
N ALA A 160 1.28 -6.31 -14.58
CA ALA A 160 1.80 -6.54 -15.93
C ALA A 160 2.06 -5.22 -16.68
N ALA A 161 1.20 -4.22 -16.53
CA ALA A 161 1.41 -2.89 -17.13
C ALA A 161 2.59 -2.13 -16.50
N VAL A 162 2.73 -2.18 -15.17
CA VAL A 162 3.87 -1.58 -14.46
C VAL A 162 5.20 -2.22 -14.88
N ASP A 163 5.23 -3.54 -15.04
CA ASP A 163 6.39 -4.25 -15.57
C ASP A 163 6.73 -3.84 -17.01
N ARG A 164 5.71 -3.74 -17.88
CA ARG A 164 5.87 -3.33 -19.28
C ARG A 164 6.43 -1.92 -19.39
N VAL A 165 5.89 -0.97 -18.62
CA VAL A 165 6.32 0.44 -18.69
C VAL A 165 7.74 0.60 -18.14
N GLY A 166 8.10 -0.20 -17.12
CA GLY A 166 9.40 -0.23 -16.48
C GLY A 166 9.76 1.04 -15.70
N GLY A 167 10.71 0.92 -14.77
CA GLY A 167 11.21 2.03 -13.96
C GLY A 167 10.31 2.41 -12.77
N VAL A 168 9.20 1.69 -12.56
CA VAL A 168 8.32 1.77 -11.41
C VAL A 168 8.20 0.38 -10.81
N ARG A 169 8.39 0.25 -9.51
CA ARG A 169 8.22 -1.02 -8.79
C ARG A 169 6.79 -1.20 -8.31
N PHE A 170 6.32 -2.44 -8.29
CA PHE A 170 4.97 -2.75 -7.87
C PHE A 170 4.93 -3.19 -6.40
N GLY A 171 4.14 -2.51 -5.59
CA GLY A 171 3.84 -2.85 -4.21
C GLY A 171 2.36 -3.08 -3.99
N MET A 172 2.03 -3.74 -2.89
CA MET A 172 0.67 -4.09 -2.51
C MET A 172 0.42 -3.73 -1.06
N TYR A 173 -0.73 -3.10 -0.83
CA TYR A 173 -1.28 -2.89 0.49
C TYR A 173 -2.20 -4.05 0.88
N PHE A 174 -2.15 -4.42 2.15
CA PHE A 174 -2.97 -5.48 2.70
C PHE A 174 -3.51 -5.12 4.09
N SER A 175 -4.84 -4.99 4.19
CA SER A 175 -5.54 -4.92 5.47
C SER A 175 -5.54 -6.28 6.15
N GLN A 176 -4.96 -6.37 7.34
CA GLN A 176 -4.94 -7.58 8.15
C GLN A 176 -6.35 -8.05 8.47
N PHE A 177 -7.18 -7.16 9.02
CA PHE A 177 -8.56 -7.48 9.38
C PHE A 177 -9.57 -7.25 8.25
N GLU A 178 -10.78 -7.76 8.48
CA GLU A 178 -11.97 -7.57 7.67
C GLU A 178 -13.16 -7.23 8.58
N TRP A 179 -13.83 -6.09 8.38
CA TRP A 179 -14.87 -5.59 9.31
C TRP A 179 -15.95 -6.62 9.64
N PHE A 180 -16.40 -7.37 8.63
CA PHE A 180 -17.58 -8.24 8.74
C PHE A 180 -17.27 -9.72 8.46
N ASN A 181 -15.99 -10.11 8.45
CA ASN A 181 -15.65 -11.52 8.31
C ASN A 181 -16.08 -12.29 9.58
N PRO A 182 -16.94 -13.33 9.47
CA PRO A 182 -17.46 -14.05 10.63
C PRO A 182 -16.37 -14.69 11.49
N LEU A 183 -15.28 -15.16 10.89
CA LEU A 183 -14.16 -15.75 11.62
C LEU A 183 -13.43 -14.70 12.45
N HIS A 184 -13.22 -13.51 11.89
CA HIS A 184 -12.56 -12.42 12.59
C HIS A 184 -13.42 -11.93 13.77
N ILE A 185 -14.73 -11.75 13.53
CA ILE A 185 -15.68 -11.38 14.57
C ILE A 185 -15.70 -12.42 15.70
N GLU A 186 -15.69 -13.72 15.37
CA GLU A 186 -15.68 -14.77 16.41
C GLU A 186 -14.37 -14.87 17.18
N ASP A 187 -13.23 -14.69 16.50
CA ASP A 187 -11.93 -14.66 17.17
C ASP A 187 -11.90 -13.63 18.29
N LEU A 188 -12.36 -12.41 18.01
CA LEU A 188 -12.34 -11.29 18.95
C LEU A 188 -13.32 -11.44 20.13
N LYS A 189 -14.27 -12.38 20.10
CA LYS A 189 -15.16 -12.66 21.24
C LYS A 189 -14.47 -13.46 22.35
N ARG A 190 -13.32 -14.08 22.08
CA ARG A 190 -12.55 -14.89 23.04
C ARG A 190 -11.44 -14.05 23.68
N LYS A 191 -11.00 -14.44 24.88
CA LYS A 191 -9.88 -13.81 25.60
C LYS A 191 -8.93 -14.90 26.16
N PRO A 192 -7.72 -15.08 25.60
CA PRO A 192 -7.21 -14.41 24.39
C PRO A 192 -8.02 -14.77 23.14
N PRO A 193 -7.96 -13.95 22.06
CA PRO A 193 -8.60 -14.27 20.79
C PRO A 193 -8.13 -15.63 20.25
N THR A 194 -9.04 -16.39 19.62
CA THR A 194 -8.60 -17.52 18.77
C THR A 194 -7.93 -16.98 17.51
N ARG A 195 -7.20 -17.80 16.74
CA ARG A 195 -6.49 -17.38 15.51
C ARG A 195 -7.13 -17.98 14.24
N ASN A 196 -8.44 -18.18 14.22
CA ASN A 196 -9.12 -18.85 13.10
C ASN A 196 -9.05 -18.02 11.82
N TYR A 197 -9.35 -16.72 11.91
CA TYR A 197 -9.30 -15.82 10.76
C TYR A 197 -7.88 -15.63 10.22
N PRO A 198 -6.86 -15.31 11.05
CA PRO A 198 -5.48 -15.25 10.56
C PRO A 198 -5.02 -16.57 9.93
N ASN A 199 -5.35 -17.73 10.52
CA ASN A 199 -4.92 -19.03 9.99
C ASN A 199 -5.59 -19.42 8.67
N MET A 200 -6.88 -19.11 8.50
CA MET A 200 -7.68 -19.60 7.38
C MET A 200 -7.87 -18.57 6.27
N VAL A 201 -7.64 -17.28 6.54
CA VAL A 201 -7.93 -16.18 5.61
C VAL A 201 -6.71 -15.29 5.41
N SER A 202 -6.34 -14.45 6.40
CA SER A 202 -5.39 -13.36 6.12
C SER A 202 -3.97 -13.84 5.85
N TYR A 203 -3.43 -14.77 6.65
CA TYR A 203 -2.09 -15.33 6.42
C TYR A 203 -1.97 -16.03 5.06
N PRO A 204 -2.86 -16.98 4.69
CA PRO A 204 -2.73 -17.65 3.40
C PRO A 204 -3.01 -16.73 2.19
N GLN A 205 -3.87 -15.70 2.32
CA GLN A 205 -3.97 -14.64 1.30
C GLN A 205 -2.62 -13.92 1.08
N MET A 206 -1.91 -13.60 2.17
CA MET A 206 -0.59 -12.96 2.05
C MET A 206 0.43 -13.85 1.35
N ILE A 207 0.46 -15.15 1.68
CA ILE A 207 1.30 -16.13 0.97
C ILE A 207 0.93 -16.18 -0.52
N GLU A 208 -0.36 -16.25 -0.84
CA GLU A 208 -0.87 -16.33 -2.21
C GLU A 208 -0.46 -15.12 -3.05
N PHE A 209 -0.74 -13.89 -2.59
CA PHE A 209 -0.46 -12.71 -3.41
C PHE A 209 1.04 -12.47 -3.58
N VAL A 210 1.86 -12.79 -2.57
CA VAL A 210 3.33 -12.67 -2.70
C VAL A 210 3.87 -13.62 -3.77
N ASN A 211 3.40 -14.88 -3.79
CA ASN A 211 3.85 -15.85 -4.78
C ASN A 211 3.37 -15.51 -6.20
N ASN A 212 2.12 -15.05 -6.32
CA ASN A 212 1.50 -14.78 -7.62
C ASN A 212 1.99 -13.47 -8.25
N TYR A 213 2.03 -12.39 -7.46
CA TYR A 213 2.28 -11.03 -7.97
C TYR A 213 3.69 -10.52 -7.71
N LYS A 214 4.45 -11.16 -6.81
CA LYS A 214 5.84 -10.81 -6.48
C LYS A 214 6.00 -9.29 -6.23
N PRO A 215 5.21 -8.71 -5.31
CA PRO A 215 5.35 -7.30 -5.00
C PRO A 215 6.70 -7.03 -4.37
N GLU A 216 7.28 -5.87 -4.66
CA GLU A 216 8.54 -5.41 -4.08
C GLU A 216 8.32 -4.60 -2.80
N LEU A 217 7.08 -4.25 -2.49
CA LEU A 217 6.71 -3.61 -1.23
C LEU A 217 5.39 -4.19 -0.71
N ILE A 218 5.34 -4.54 0.57
CA ILE A 218 4.09 -4.87 1.28
C ILE A 218 3.82 -3.80 2.32
N TRP A 219 2.67 -3.15 2.18
CA TRP A 219 2.19 -2.14 3.11
C TRP A 219 1.06 -2.76 3.94
N SER A 220 1.39 -3.26 5.12
CA SER A 220 0.42 -3.88 6.03
C SER A 220 -0.38 -2.79 6.75
N ASP A 221 -1.63 -3.06 7.12
CA ASP A 221 -2.48 -2.16 7.88
C ASP A 221 -3.60 -2.93 8.58
N GLY A 222 -4.48 -2.27 9.31
CA GLY A 222 -5.63 -2.98 9.88
C GLY A 222 -5.27 -3.85 11.08
N ASP A 223 -4.12 -3.62 11.67
CA ASP A 223 -3.47 -4.52 12.63
C ASP A 223 -3.87 -4.25 14.08
N TRP A 224 -4.68 -3.22 14.35
CA TRP A 224 -5.07 -2.78 15.70
C TRP A 224 -5.88 -3.80 16.50
N ALA A 225 -6.52 -4.78 15.86
CA ALA A 225 -7.40 -5.74 16.54
C ALA A 225 -6.65 -6.87 17.28
N GLY A 226 -5.33 -6.96 17.11
CA GLY A 226 -4.50 -7.96 17.77
C GLY A 226 -3.01 -7.61 17.74
N ASP A 227 -2.19 -8.32 18.51
CA ASP A 227 -0.73 -8.18 18.45
C ASP A 227 -0.15 -8.98 17.26
N ALA A 228 1.17 -8.91 17.11
CA ALA A 228 1.87 -9.61 16.03
C ALA A 228 1.73 -11.14 16.10
N ASP A 229 1.52 -11.70 17.31
CA ASP A 229 1.24 -13.13 17.44
C ASP A 229 -0.12 -13.43 16.84
N TYR A 230 -1.20 -12.76 17.25
CA TYR A 230 -2.54 -12.98 16.67
C TYR A 230 -2.51 -12.99 15.14
N TRP A 231 -1.85 -12.00 14.53
CA TRP A 231 -1.74 -11.83 13.08
C TRP A 231 -0.78 -12.78 12.37
N ARG A 232 0.00 -13.58 13.11
CA ARG A 232 1.09 -14.42 12.56
C ARG A 232 2.17 -13.61 11.83
N SER A 233 2.39 -12.39 12.26
CA SER A 233 3.18 -11.44 11.50
C SER A 233 4.66 -11.83 11.46
N THR A 234 5.22 -12.30 12.58
CA THR A 234 6.63 -12.69 12.61
C THR A 234 6.87 -13.97 11.82
N GLU A 235 5.92 -14.93 11.84
CA GLU A 235 5.97 -16.13 11.01
C GLU A 235 5.88 -15.77 9.51
N PHE A 236 4.99 -14.84 9.15
CA PHE A 236 4.87 -14.37 7.77
C PHE A 236 6.14 -13.66 7.30
N LEU A 237 6.67 -12.73 8.09
CA LEU A 237 7.88 -11.98 7.76
C LEU A 237 9.12 -12.90 7.69
N GLN A 238 9.22 -13.90 8.57
CA GLN A 238 10.27 -14.91 8.49
C GLN A 238 10.23 -15.64 7.13
N TRP A 239 9.06 -16.15 6.75
CA TRP A 239 8.89 -16.81 5.45
C TRP A 239 9.20 -15.83 4.30
N LEU A 240 8.71 -14.59 4.40
CA LEU A 240 8.89 -13.54 3.40
C LEU A 240 10.38 -13.27 3.15
N PHE A 241 11.20 -13.22 4.21
CA PHE A 241 12.62 -12.90 4.10
C PHE A 241 13.53 -14.11 3.83
N ASN A 242 13.08 -15.33 4.10
CA ASN A 242 13.88 -16.53 3.89
C ASN A 242 13.56 -17.25 2.57
N GLU A 243 12.28 -17.34 2.22
CA GLU A 243 11.77 -18.33 1.26
C GLU A 243 10.99 -17.72 0.10
N SER A 244 10.40 -16.53 0.27
CA SER A 244 9.57 -15.91 -0.77
C SER A 244 10.37 -15.59 -2.04
N PRO A 245 9.69 -15.49 -3.21
CA PRO A 245 10.33 -15.09 -4.47
C PRO A 245 10.85 -13.65 -4.50
N VAL A 246 10.55 -12.83 -3.47
CA VAL A 246 10.91 -11.41 -3.39
C VAL A 246 11.82 -11.08 -2.20
N LYS A 247 12.31 -12.11 -1.50
CA LYS A 247 13.09 -11.98 -0.26
C LYS A 247 14.27 -11.00 -0.34
N ASP A 248 14.90 -10.89 -1.50
CA ASP A 248 16.10 -10.07 -1.72
C ASP A 248 15.79 -8.59 -1.97
N SER A 249 14.54 -8.24 -2.36
CA SER A 249 14.17 -6.87 -2.71
C SER A 249 12.98 -6.30 -1.94
N ILE A 250 12.24 -7.12 -1.19
CA ILE A 250 10.99 -6.70 -0.54
C ILE A 250 11.22 -5.62 0.54
N ALA A 251 10.40 -4.58 0.54
CA ALA A 251 10.27 -3.61 1.62
C ALA A 251 8.96 -3.82 2.40
N VAL A 252 8.99 -3.68 3.72
CA VAL A 252 7.80 -3.81 4.59
C VAL A 252 7.72 -2.67 5.58
N ASN A 253 6.52 -2.18 5.86
CA ASN A 253 6.29 -1.13 6.85
C ASN A 253 6.29 -1.66 8.30
N ASP A 254 5.81 -0.85 9.24
CA ASP A 254 5.80 -1.09 10.69
C ASP A 254 4.43 -1.43 11.28
N ARG A 255 3.44 -1.80 10.45
CA ARG A 255 2.05 -2.04 10.86
C ARG A 255 1.69 -3.53 10.86
N TRP A 256 2.37 -4.29 11.70
CA TRP A 256 2.30 -5.75 11.75
C TRP A 256 1.63 -6.29 13.03
N GLY A 257 0.95 -5.44 13.78
CA GLY A 257 0.27 -5.79 15.02
C GLY A 257 0.30 -4.64 16.01
N SER A 258 -0.64 -4.63 16.94
CA SER A 258 -0.62 -3.68 18.05
C SER A 258 0.75 -3.67 18.75
N GLY A 259 1.30 -2.46 18.92
CA GLY A 259 2.62 -2.25 19.52
C GLY A 259 3.81 -2.36 18.57
N THR A 260 3.61 -2.58 17.26
CA THR A 260 4.71 -2.65 16.26
C THR A 260 5.10 -1.30 15.66
N TRP A 261 4.18 -0.34 15.67
CA TRP A 261 4.32 0.97 15.03
C TRP A 261 5.50 1.76 15.63
N GLY A 262 6.39 2.27 14.78
CA GLY A 262 7.62 2.98 15.17
C GLY A 262 8.62 2.15 15.95
N ARG A 263 8.51 0.81 15.92
CA ARG A 263 9.41 -0.11 16.66
C ARG A 263 10.00 -1.20 15.79
N HIS A 264 9.18 -1.77 14.90
CA HIS A 264 9.54 -2.92 14.06
C HIS A 264 9.34 -2.59 12.58
N GLY A 265 9.73 -3.51 11.70
CA GLY A 265 9.53 -3.36 10.25
C GLY A 265 10.70 -2.68 9.54
N GLY A 266 10.68 -2.74 8.21
CA GLY A 266 11.79 -2.24 7.37
C GLY A 266 11.80 -0.73 7.20
N TYR A 267 10.68 -0.06 7.41
CA TYR A 267 10.55 1.40 7.50
C TYR A 267 9.33 1.76 8.34
N TRP A 268 9.31 2.96 8.90
CA TRP A 268 8.23 3.42 9.76
C TRP A 268 7.21 4.27 9.01
N ASN A 269 5.94 4.02 9.24
CA ASN A 269 4.88 4.97 8.99
C ASN A 269 4.36 5.55 10.30
N VAL A 270 4.37 4.84 11.44
CA VAL A 270 3.86 5.28 12.77
C VAL A 270 2.39 5.69 12.83
N MET A 271 1.89 6.50 11.91
CA MET A 271 0.50 6.92 11.76
C MET A 271 0.29 7.43 10.34
N ASP A 272 -0.96 7.72 9.98
CA ASP A 272 -1.27 8.36 8.71
C ASP A 272 -0.71 9.79 8.67
N HIS A 273 -0.18 10.21 7.52
CA HIS A 273 0.49 11.51 7.35
C HIS A 273 1.64 11.75 8.33
N TYR A 274 2.34 10.69 8.73
CA TYR A 274 3.47 10.81 9.63
C TYR A 274 4.57 11.66 9.00
N ASP A 275 4.94 12.70 9.73
CA ASP A 275 6.03 13.60 9.44
C ASP A 275 6.70 13.98 10.77
N PRO A 276 7.90 13.44 11.07
CA PRO A 276 8.59 13.76 12.31
C PRO A 276 9.04 15.22 12.38
N GLY A 277 9.14 15.94 11.26
CA GLY A 277 9.66 17.30 11.21
C GLY A 277 11.15 17.44 11.57
N HIS A 278 11.86 16.33 11.74
CA HIS A 278 13.30 16.26 12.00
C HIS A 278 13.87 14.93 11.46
N LEU A 279 15.19 14.84 11.33
CA LEU A 279 15.85 13.61 10.91
C LEU A 279 15.73 12.53 11.99
N VAL A 280 15.23 11.36 11.60
CA VAL A 280 15.11 10.17 12.46
C VAL A 280 16.12 9.10 12.06
N GLY A 281 16.56 8.29 13.03
CA GLY A 281 17.59 7.27 12.83
C GLY A 281 17.14 5.99 12.12
N HIS A 282 15.90 5.96 11.64
CA HIS A 282 15.31 4.82 10.93
C HIS A 282 14.61 5.32 9.67
N LYS A 283 14.59 4.51 8.60
CA LYS A 283 13.86 4.88 7.39
C LYS A 283 12.36 5.01 7.71
N TRP A 284 11.70 5.98 7.09
CA TRP A 284 10.27 6.19 7.24
C TRP A 284 9.62 6.63 5.93
N GLU A 285 8.30 6.58 5.89
CA GLU A 285 7.50 6.98 4.74
C GLU A 285 6.24 7.76 5.18
N ASN A 286 6.01 8.89 4.52
CA ASN A 286 4.84 9.73 4.66
C ASN A 286 3.75 9.27 3.67
N CYS A 287 2.72 8.58 4.14
CA CYS A 287 1.52 8.36 3.35
C CYS A 287 0.68 9.65 3.35
N PHE A 288 0.50 10.26 2.18
CA PHE A 288 -0.06 11.61 2.04
C PHE A 288 -1.14 11.66 0.98
N ASN A 289 -2.26 12.32 1.26
CA ASN A 289 -3.38 12.34 0.31
C ASN A 289 -3.33 13.51 -0.69
N LEU A 290 -3.59 13.21 -1.97
CA LEU A 290 -3.84 14.22 -3.00
C LEU A 290 -5.21 14.89 -2.85
N ASP A 291 -6.23 14.10 -2.53
CA ASP A 291 -7.49 14.60 -1.98
C ASP A 291 -7.29 14.91 -0.48
N ARG A 292 -7.53 16.15 -0.05
CA ARG A 292 -7.36 16.57 1.35
C ARG A 292 -8.08 15.70 2.38
N TYR A 293 -9.16 15.02 2.01
CA TYR A 293 -10.09 14.44 2.98
C TYR A 293 -10.26 12.92 2.90
N SER A 294 -9.73 12.24 1.87
CA SER A 294 -10.03 10.83 1.64
C SER A 294 -8.91 10.08 0.94
N TRP A 295 -8.78 8.80 1.28
CA TRP A 295 -7.92 7.89 0.55
C TRP A 295 -8.65 7.38 -0.71
N GLY A 296 -9.85 6.83 -0.54
CA GLY A 296 -10.74 6.41 -1.63
C GLY A 296 -11.31 7.60 -2.43
N TYR A 297 -11.85 7.30 -3.62
CA TYR A 297 -12.50 8.31 -4.45
C TYR A 297 -13.78 8.85 -3.83
N ARG A 298 -13.94 10.17 -3.87
CA ARG A 298 -15.17 10.87 -3.48
C ARG A 298 -15.79 11.59 -4.65
N ARG A 299 -17.04 11.27 -4.95
CA ARG A 299 -17.84 12.01 -5.94
C ARG A 299 -18.32 13.37 -5.42
N THR A 300 -18.12 13.65 -4.13
CA THR A 300 -18.35 14.96 -3.51
C THR A 300 -17.12 15.89 -3.62
N MET A 301 -15.98 15.39 -4.13
CA MET A 301 -14.75 16.17 -4.24
C MET A 301 -14.90 17.37 -5.19
N THR A 302 -14.41 18.51 -4.76
CA THR A 302 -14.30 19.74 -5.55
C THR A 302 -12.84 20.06 -5.86
N SER A 303 -12.60 21.01 -6.78
CA SER A 303 -11.23 21.40 -7.15
C SER A 303 -10.40 21.98 -6.00
N SER A 304 -11.04 22.61 -5.00
CA SER A 304 -10.35 23.13 -3.81
C SER A 304 -9.88 22.02 -2.86
N ASP A 305 -10.50 20.85 -2.94
CA ASP A 305 -10.16 19.70 -2.11
C ASP A 305 -8.94 18.95 -2.64
N VAL A 306 -8.55 19.21 -3.89
CA VAL A 306 -7.33 18.66 -4.49
C VAL A 306 -6.16 19.55 -4.12
N ARG A 307 -5.12 18.97 -3.51
CA ARG A 307 -3.90 19.72 -3.13
C ARG A 307 -3.25 20.41 -4.32
N THR A 308 -2.67 21.56 -4.06
CA THR A 308 -1.96 22.37 -5.05
C THR A 308 -0.56 21.83 -5.30
N MET A 309 0.03 22.22 -6.43
CA MET A 309 1.42 21.83 -6.73
C MET A 309 2.43 22.34 -5.70
N LEU A 310 2.21 23.53 -5.15
CA LEU A 310 3.10 24.08 -4.12
C LEU A 310 3.07 23.22 -2.84
N GLU A 311 1.88 22.79 -2.42
CA GLU A 311 1.76 21.90 -1.25
C GLU A 311 2.44 20.56 -1.50
N LEU A 312 2.26 19.95 -2.68
CA LEU A 312 2.88 18.67 -3.00
C LEU A 312 4.43 18.76 -3.04
N ILE A 313 4.97 19.83 -3.63
CA ILE A 313 6.42 20.04 -3.72
C ILE A 313 7.00 20.29 -2.33
N ASN A 314 6.35 21.13 -1.51
CA ASN A 314 6.80 21.40 -0.14
C ASN A 314 6.77 20.14 0.72
N GLU A 315 5.71 19.34 0.63
CA GLU A 315 5.60 18.09 1.38
C GLU A 315 6.69 17.09 0.97
N LEU A 316 6.95 16.97 -0.34
CA LEU A 316 8.00 16.11 -0.87
C LEU A 316 9.39 16.56 -0.39
N ALA A 317 9.72 17.84 -0.54
CA ALA A 317 11.00 18.40 -0.14
C ALA A 317 11.25 18.20 1.36
N ARG A 318 10.27 18.56 2.20
CA ARG A 318 10.32 18.39 3.65
C ARG A 318 10.49 16.92 4.05
N THR A 319 9.72 16.03 3.45
CA THR A 319 9.80 14.59 3.71
C THR A 319 11.20 14.05 3.41
N ILE A 320 11.77 14.41 2.26
CA ILE A 320 13.11 13.96 1.84
C ILE A 320 14.21 14.57 2.73
N ALA A 321 14.11 15.85 3.07
CA ALA A 321 15.06 16.54 3.95
C ALA A 321 15.17 15.85 5.32
N CYS A 322 14.05 15.33 5.83
CA CYS A 322 13.95 14.56 7.07
C CYS A 322 14.20 13.04 6.90
N GLY A 323 14.63 12.59 5.71
CA GLY A 323 15.04 11.20 5.45
C GLY A 323 13.94 10.24 5.00
N GLY A 324 12.71 10.74 4.83
CA GLY A 324 11.55 9.92 4.46
C GLY A 324 11.43 9.65 2.96
N ASN A 325 10.44 8.83 2.62
CA ASN A 325 9.84 8.79 1.29
C ASN A 325 8.42 9.36 1.35
N LEU A 326 7.94 9.98 0.27
CA LEU A 326 6.55 10.39 0.13
C LEU A 326 5.77 9.35 -0.68
N LEU A 327 4.70 8.82 -0.10
CA LEU A 327 3.75 7.93 -0.75
C LEU A 327 2.44 8.69 -0.99
N LEU A 328 2.28 9.27 -2.18
CA LEU A 328 1.14 10.12 -2.53
C LEU A 328 -0.05 9.28 -2.97
N ASN A 329 -1.15 9.37 -2.23
CA ASN A 329 -2.36 8.62 -2.53
C ASN A 329 -3.26 9.27 -3.59
N ILE A 330 -3.86 8.42 -4.43
CA ILE A 330 -5.00 8.71 -5.28
C ILE A 330 -6.13 7.69 -5.06
N GLY A 331 -7.37 8.14 -5.26
CA GLY A 331 -8.55 7.27 -5.30
C GLY A 331 -9.15 7.20 -6.70
N PRO A 332 -9.05 6.08 -7.43
CA PRO A 332 -9.73 5.87 -8.69
C PRO A 332 -11.24 5.66 -8.54
N THR A 333 -11.99 6.01 -9.58
CA THR A 333 -13.46 5.82 -9.66
C THR A 333 -13.82 4.33 -9.80
N ALA A 334 -15.08 3.96 -9.49
CA ALA A 334 -15.56 2.58 -9.68
C ALA A 334 -15.49 2.07 -11.12
N ASP A 335 -15.58 2.97 -12.10
CA ASP A 335 -15.41 2.62 -13.53
C ASP A 335 -13.93 2.51 -13.94
N GLY A 336 -12.96 2.75 -13.05
CA GLY A 336 -11.53 2.49 -13.29
C GLY A 336 -10.71 3.67 -13.81
N ARG A 337 -11.22 4.90 -13.72
CA ARG A 337 -10.49 6.11 -14.14
C ARG A 337 -9.74 6.74 -12.98
N ILE A 338 -8.53 7.21 -13.28
CA ILE A 338 -7.90 8.27 -12.52
C ILE A 338 -8.53 9.58 -12.98
N VAL A 339 -9.22 10.30 -12.10
CA VAL A 339 -9.91 11.54 -12.50
C VAL A 339 -8.91 12.59 -13.00
N ALA A 340 -9.33 13.41 -13.98
CA ALA A 340 -8.46 14.37 -14.66
C ALA A 340 -7.72 15.32 -13.69
N ALA A 341 -8.33 15.68 -12.56
CA ALA A 341 -7.69 16.50 -11.54
C ALA A 341 -6.48 15.81 -10.90
N PHE A 342 -6.56 14.50 -10.65
CA PHE A 342 -5.46 13.70 -10.09
C PHE A 342 -4.37 13.48 -11.14
N GLU A 343 -4.74 13.08 -12.35
CA GLU A 343 -3.78 12.92 -13.45
C GLU A 343 -3.02 14.23 -13.73
N LEU A 344 -3.71 15.37 -13.76
CA LEU A 344 -3.09 16.67 -13.97
C LEU A 344 -2.03 16.97 -12.90
N ARG A 345 -2.33 16.73 -11.62
CA ARG A 345 -1.38 16.96 -10.52
C ARG A 345 -0.20 16.01 -10.57
N LEU A 346 -0.43 14.74 -10.83
CA LEU A 346 0.62 13.74 -11.01
C LEU A 346 1.57 14.11 -12.15
N ARG A 347 1.04 14.45 -13.33
CA ARG A 347 1.87 14.89 -14.47
C ARG A 347 2.58 16.21 -14.23
N GLN A 348 1.98 17.13 -13.48
CA GLN A 348 2.63 18.38 -13.07
C GLN A 348 3.80 18.13 -12.13
N LEU A 349 3.64 17.26 -11.13
CA LEU A 349 4.71 16.84 -10.23
C LEU A 349 5.84 16.16 -10.99
N GLY A 350 5.49 15.28 -11.93
CA GLY A 350 6.46 14.62 -12.80
C GLY A 350 7.29 15.57 -13.66
N ARG A 351 6.68 16.62 -14.23
CA ARG A 351 7.44 17.67 -14.95
C ARG A 351 8.41 18.41 -14.05
N TRP A 352 8.02 18.68 -12.81
CA TRP A 352 8.91 19.29 -11.83
C TRP A 352 10.06 18.35 -11.45
N LEU A 353 9.77 17.06 -11.23
CA LEU A 353 10.76 16.02 -10.93
C LEU A 353 11.71 15.72 -12.09
N GLN A 354 11.27 15.87 -13.34
CA GLN A 354 12.16 15.75 -14.50
C GLN A 354 13.27 16.80 -14.48
N THR A 355 12.97 18.00 -13.96
CA THR A 355 13.94 19.11 -13.88
C THR A 355 14.75 19.05 -12.59
N ASN A 356 14.12 18.73 -11.46
CA ASN A 356 14.71 18.86 -10.12
C ASN A 356 15.06 17.50 -9.48
N GLY A 357 14.91 16.40 -10.22
CA GLY A 357 15.01 15.03 -9.69
C GLY A 357 16.36 14.66 -9.11
N GLU A 358 17.46 15.32 -9.54
CA GLU A 358 18.79 15.14 -8.93
C GLU A 358 18.82 15.57 -7.46
N GLY A 359 18.04 16.59 -7.09
CA GLY A 359 17.85 17.02 -5.70
C GLY A 359 16.87 16.16 -4.91
N VAL A 360 16.32 15.11 -5.52
CA VAL A 360 15.33 14.21 -4.92
C VAL A 360 15.88 12.79 -4.85
N TYR A 361 16.05 12.12 -5.98
CA TYR A 361 16.35 10.69 -6.02
C TYR A 361 17.79 10.40 -5.59
N GLY A 362 17.97 9.33 -4.81
CA GLY A 362 19.29 8.91 -4.32
C GLY A 362 19.97 9.89 -3.36
N THR A 363 19.30 10.98 -2.97
CA THR A 363 19.81 11.94 -2.00
C THR A 363 19.85 11.37 -0.59
N LYS A 364 20.67 11.98 0.26
CA LYS A 364 20.73 11.71 1.70
C LYS A 364 20.47 13.00 2.47
N PRO A 365 19.84 12.92 3.66
CA PRO A 365 19.67 14.08 4.52
C PRO A 365 20.99 14.79 4.80
N TRP A 366 20.98 16.13 4.73
CA TRP A 366 22.08 16.97 5.22
C TRP A 366 22.05 17.00 6.76
N ILE A 367 23.10 17.52 7.40
CA ILE A 367 23.16 17.72 8.87
C ILE A 367 22.16 18.78 9.40
N TYR A 368 21.47 19.48 8.51
CA TYR A 368 20.46 20.51 8.76
C TYR A 368 19.31 20.26 7.81
N GLN A 369 18.10 20.17 8.35
CA GLN A 369 16.89 19.81 7.61
C GLN A 369 16.17 21.04 7.02
N ASN A 370 16.43 22.22 7.57
CA ASN A 370 15.82 23.47 7.13
C ASN A 370 16.80 24.64 7.29
N ASP A 371 16.63 25.66 6.46
CA ASP A 371 17.20 27.00 6.67
C ASP A 371 16.03 27.96 6.84
N SER A 372 15.68 28.26 8.10
CA SER A 372 14.48 29.01 8.51
C SER A 372 13.15 28.27 8.23
N ASN A 373 12.23 28.85 7.45
CA ASN A 373 10.92 28.29 7.09
C ASN A 373 10.91 27.64 5.70
N ILE A 374 12.07 27.52 5.05
CA ILE A 374 12.21 26.96 3.70
C ILE A 374 12.80 25.55 3.85
N TRP A 375 12.12 24.59 3.22
CA TRP A 375 12.44 23.16 3.22
C TRP A 375 13.04 22.73 1.88
#